data_AF-A0A7S0XLA7-F1
#
_entry.id   AF-A0A7S0XLA7-F1
#
_cell.length_a   1.000
_cell.length_b   1.000
_cell.length_c   1.000
_cell.angle_alpha   90.00
_cell.angle_beta   90.00
_cell.angle_gamma   90.00
#
_symmetry.space_group_name_H-M   'P 1'
#
loop_
_entity.id
_entity.type
_entity.pdbx_description
1 polymer ?
#
loop_
_entity_poly.entity_id
_entity_poly.type
_entity_poly.pdbx_seq_one_letter_code
_entity_poly.pdbx_strand_id
1 'polypeptide(L)'
;ARIGDAATDASREEAIIATILAAVRKIPSVPGMDSNIKFDYGPMLHRWGNAFPKGDPLTEELSFLPSSRIAFCGDYVATPQDARFGSFESALLSGTNAAE
;
A
#
# COMPACT_ATOMS: atom_id res chain seq x y z
N ALA A 1 19.64 0.73 5.13
CA ALA A 1 19.63 -0.71 4.79
C ALA A 1 18.49 -0.98 3.83
N ARG A 2 18.73 -1.65 2.70
CA ARG A 2 17.67 -2.08 1.77
C ARG A 2 17.03 -3.34 2.33
N ILE A 3 15.72 -3.36 2.52
CA ILE A 3 15.01 -4.53 3.02
C ILE A 3 14.55 -5.39 1.82
N GLY A 4 14.79 -6.70 1.89
CA GLY A 4 14.20 -7.70 0.99
C GLY A 4 14.79 -7.75 -0.42
N ASP A 5 16.12 -7.64 -0.58
CA ASP A 5 16.83 -7.78 -1.86
C ASP A 5 16.26 -6.92 -3.01
N ALA A 6 15.90 -5.66 -2.70
CA ALA A 6 15.41 -4.72 -3.70
C ALA A 6 16.42 -4.53 -4.84
N ALA A 7 16.13 -5.11 -6.02
CA ALA A 7 17.01 -5.17 -7.19
C ALA A 7 17.16 -3.84 -7.95
N THR A 8 16.58 -2.75 -7.46
CA THR A 8 16.55 -1.47 -8.20
C THR A 8 17.79 -0.61 -7.98
N ASP A 9 18.00 0.36 -8.86
CA ASP A 9 19.12 1.30 -8.77
C ASP A 9 19.05 2.16 -7.49
N ALA A 10 20.16 2.22 -6.75
CA ALA A 10 20.32 3.02 -5.53
C ALA A 10 20.26 4.52 -5.81
N SER A 11 20.71 4.97 -6.98
CA SER A 11 20.67 6.38 -7.38
C SER A 11 19.23 6.94 -7.42
N ARG A 12 18.26 6.09 -7.78
CA ARG A 12 16.85 6.44 -7.80
C ARG A 12 16.27 6.61 -6.39
N GLU A 13 16.73 5.82 -5.42
CA GLU A 13 16.30 5.96 -4.03
C GLU A 13 16.82 7.26 -3.43
N GLU A 14 18.09 7.59 -3.68
CA GLU A 14 18.69 8.86 -3.27
C GLU A 14 17.93 10.07 -3.84
N ALA A 15 17.58 10.03 -5.13
CA ALA A 15 16.79 11.08 -5.78
C ALA A 15 15.39 11.25 -5.14
N ILE A 16 14.72 10.14 -4.81
CA ILE A 16 13.42 10.17 -4.13
C ILE A 16 13.55 10.76 -2.72
N ILE A 17 14.55 10.32 -1.95
CA ILE A 17 14.82 10.85 -0.60
C ILE A 17 15.12 12.34 -0.65
N ALA A 18 15.98 12.78 -1.57
CA ALA A 18 16.30 14.20 -1.74
C ALA A 18 15.05 15.02 -2.07
N THR A 19 14.17 14.50 -2.93
CA THR A 19 12.89 15.14 -3.28
C THR A 19 11.97 15.25 -2.07
N ILE A 20 11.83 14.18 -1.27
CA ILE A 20 11.02 14.17 -0.04
C ILE A 20 11.56 15.21 0.96
N LEU A 21 12.87 15.21 1.23
CA LEU A 21 13.48 16.16 2.17
C LEU A 21 13.30 17.61 1.71
N ALA A 22 13.46 17.88 0.41
CA ALA A 22 13.21 19.20 -0.16
C ALA A 22 11.75 19.63 -0.03
N ALA A 23 10.79 18.72 -0.18
CA ALA A 23 9.37 19.00 0.02
C ALA A 23 9.03 19.26 1.49
N VAL A 24 9.58 18.46 2.42
CA VAL A 24 9.38 18.63 3.87
C VAL A 24 9.85 20.01 4.35
N ARG A 25 10.99 20.50 3.84
CA ARG A 25 11.50 21.85 4.16
C ARG A 25 10.57 23.00 3.74
N LYS A 26 9.63 22.75 2.83
CA LYS A 26 8.66 23.77 2.39
C LYS A 26 7.42 23.82 3.30
N ILE A 27 7.23 22.86 4.20
CA ILE A 27 6.06 22.81 5.09
C ILE A 27 6.27 23.84 6.21
N PRO A 28 5.36 24.83 6.37
CA PRO A 28 5.46 25.80 7.45
C PRO A 28 5.50 25.11 8.82
N SER A 29 6.31 25.63 9.74
CA SER A 29 6.47 25.13 11.12
C SER A 29 7.16 23.76 11.27
N VAL A 30 7.59 23.12 10.18
CA VAL A 30 8.46 21.94 10.28
C VAL A 30 9.91 22.41 10.47
N PRO A 31 10.62 21.99 11.54
CA PRO A 31 12.02 22.32 11.73
C PRO A 31 12.84 21.86 10.53
N GLY A 32 13.71 22.74 10.02
CA GLY A 32 14.59 22.39 8.90
C GLY A 32 15.43 21.16 9.24
N MET A 33 15.26 20.07 8.49
CA MET A 33 16.16 18.91 8.58
C MET A 33 17.49 19.25 7.88
N ASP A 34 18.55 19.33 8.66
CA ASP A 34 19.91 19.45 8.14
C ASP A 34 20.30 18.19 7.36
N SER A 35 20.97 18.38 6.22
CA SER A 35 21.43 17.28 5.36
C SER A 35 22.51 16.39 6.01
N ASN A 36 23.05 16.81 7.16
CA ASN A 36 24.13 16.12 7.87
C ASN A 36 23.63 15.19 9.00
N ILE A 37 22.30 15.05 9.17
CA ILE A 37 21.73 14.14 10.16
C ILE A 37 21.94 12.70 9.68
N LYS A 38 22.79 11.95 10.38
CA LYS A 38 22.90 10.50 10.21
C LYS A 38 21.74 9.85 10.94
N PHE A 39 20.94 9.07 10.22
CA PHE A 39 19.84 8.31 10.80
C PHE A 39 20.33 6.92 11.17
N ASP A 40 20.19 6.52 12.44
CA ASP A 40 20.60 5.19 12.90
C ASP A 40 19.86 4.05 12.17
N TYR A 41 18.65 4.33 11.68
CA TYR A 41 17.76 3.37 11.02
C TYR A 41 17.27 3.84 9.64
N GLY A 42 17.93 4.81 9.00
CA GLY A 42 17.37 5.43 7.81
C GLY A 42 18.36 6.07 6.83
N PRO A 43 17.85 6.62 5.71
CA PRO A 43 16.47 6.50 5.23
C PRO A 43 16.18 5.13 4.60
N MET A 44 14.97 4.61 4.84
CA MET A 44 14.47 3.38 4.23
C MET A 44 13.23 3.68 3.41
N LEU A 45 13.22 3.24 2.15
CA LEU A 45 12.05 3.34 1.28
C LEU A 45 11.42 1.97 1.12
N HIS A 46 10.11 1.88 1.36
CA HIS A 46 9.31 0.73 0.97
C HIS A 46 8.49 1.09 -0.28
N ARG A 47 8.43 0.18 -1.26
CA ARG A 47 7.68 0.39 -2.49
C ARG A 47 6.52 -0.58 -2.56
N TRP A 48 5.34 -0.03 -2.79
CA TRP A 48 4.12 -0.80 -2.93
C TRP A 48 3.66 -0.78 -4.38
N GLY A 49 3.91 -1.86 -5.13
CA GLY A 49 3.59 -1.93 -6.57
C GLY A 49 2.10 -2.04 -6.87
N ASN A 50 1.31 -2.64 -5.96
CA ASN A 50 -0.12 -2.87 -6.14
C ASN A 50 -0.90 -2.76 -4.81
N ALA A 51 -0.51 -1.84 -3.91
CA ALA A 51 -1.17 -1.70 -2.61
C ALA A 51 -2.46 -0.87 -2.62
N PHE A 52 -2.78 -0.22 -3.74
CA PHE A 52 -3.95 0.62 -3.85
C PHE A 52 -4.81 0.09 -4.99
N PRO A 53 -5.93 -0.56 -4.69
CA PRO A 53 -6.82 -1.04 -5.73
C PRO A 53 -7.42 0.14 -6.51
N LYS A 54 -7.74 -0.09 -7.79
CA LYS A 54 -8.18 0.97 -8.72
C LYS A 54 -9.38 0.52 -9.55
N GLY A 55 -10.23 1.46 -9.94
CA GLY A 55 -11.45 1.13 -10.69
C GLY A 55 -12.51 0.54 -9.78
N ASP A 56 -13.33 -0.36 -10.33
CA ASP A 56 -14.48 -0.91 -9.63
C ASP A 56 -14.13 -2.21 -8.87
N PRO A 57 -14.74 -2.45 -7.69
CA PRO A 57 -14.56 -3.71 -6.98
C PRO A 57 -15.13 -4.89 -7.76
N LEU A 58 -14.56 -6.08 -7.53
CA LEU A 58 -15.18 -7.34 -7.95
C LEU A 58 -16.53 -7.48 -7.25
N THR A 59 -17.61 -7.67 -8.00
CA THR A 59 -18.94 -7.81 -7.40
C THR A 59 -19.05 -9.11 -6.61
N GLU A 60 -19.96 -9.13 -5.64
CA GLU A 60 -20.18 -10.30 -4.79
C GLU A 60 -20.57 -11.55 -5.60
N GLU A 61 -21.40 -11.39 -6.63
CA GLU A 61 -21.85 -12.50 -7.48
C GLU A 61 -20.71 -13.16 -8.25
N LEU A 62 -19.63 -12.41 -8.52
CA LEU A 62 -18.45 -12.89 -9.20
C LEU A 62 -17.33 -13.32 -8.23
N SER A 63 -17.52 -13.10 -6.92
CA SER A 63 -16.53 -13.42 -5.89
C SER A 63 -16.41 -14.91 -5.60
N PHE A 64 -17.36 -15.73 -6.06
CA PHE A 64 -17.34 -17.18 -5.90
C PHE A 64 -17.43 -17.89 -7.25
N LEU A 65 -16.54 -18.87 -7.47
CA LEU A 65 -16.54 -19.75 -8.64
C LEU A 65 -16.93 -21.19 -8.22
N PRO A 66 -18.22 -21.56 -8.34
CA PRO A 66 -18.73 -22.82 -7.80
C PRO A 66 -18.12 -24.07 -8.44
N SER A 67 -17.84 -24.02 -9.75
CA SER A 67 -17.30 -25.15 -10.51
C SER A 67 -15.94 -25.62 -10.00
N SER A 68 -15.18 -24.71 -9.39
CA SER A 68 -13.84 -24.98 -8.85
C SER A 68 -13.76 -24.87 -7.32
N ARG A 69 -14.87 -24.51 -6.65
CA ARG A 69 -14.91 -24.23 -5.20
C ARG A 69 -13.87 -23.21 -4.76
N ILE A 70 -13.71 -22.13 -5.55
CA ILE A 70 -12.77 -21.05 -5.28
C ILE A 70 -13.57 -19.80 -4.90
N ALA A 71 -13.17 -19.14 -3.81
CA ALA A 71 -13.66 -17.82 -3.43
C ALA A 71 -12.52 -16.79 -3.55
N PHE A 72 -12.87 -15.57 -3.96
CA PHE A 72 -12.01 -14.41 -3.99
C PHE A 72 -12.37 -13.50 -2.82
N CYS A 73 -11.37 -13.11 -2.04
CA CYS A 73 -11.52 -12.18 -0.92
C CYS A 73 -10.34 -11.21 -0.87
N GLY A 74 -10.54 -10.10 -0.17
CA GLY A 74 -9.59 -9.01 -0.07
C GLY A 74 -10.24 -7.66 -0.25
N ASP A 75 -9.42 -6.61 -0.19
CA ASP A 75 -9.88 -5.23 -0.29
C ASP A 75 -10.39 -4.84 -1.69
N TYR A 76 -10.23 -5.74 -2.67
CA TYR A 76 -10.74 -5.60 -4.04
C TYR A 76 -12.18 -6.11 -4.24
N VAL A 77 -12.79 -6.75 -3.24
CA VAL A 77 -14.11 -7.38 -3.38
C VAL A 77 -15.17 -6.48 -2.75
N ALA A 78 -16.29 -6.29 -3.46
CA ALA A 78 -17.45 -5.58 -2.96
C ALA A 78 -18.05 -6.36 -1.79
N THR A 79 -18.56 -5.64 -0.79
CA THR A 79 -19.14 -6.26 0.41
C THR A 79 -20.60 -5.86 0.54
N PRO A 80 -21.48 -6.75 1.06
CA PRO A 80 -22.90 -6.44 1.27
C PRO A 80 -23.14 -5.20 2.15
N GLN A 81 -22.20 -4.92 3.06
CA GLN A 81 -22.25 -3.80 3.98
C GLN A 81 -21.80 -2.48 3.34
N ASP A 82 -21.49 -2.48 2.04
CA ASP A 82 -20.97 -1.33 1.28
C ASP A 82 -19.72 -0.71 1.96
N ALA A 83 -18.86 -1.58 2.51
CA ALA A 83 -17.61 -1.14 3.11
C ALA A 83 -16.71 -0.47 2.08
N ARG A 84 -15.95 0.52 2.53
CA ARG A 84 -15.09 1.33 1.66
C ARG A 84 -14.11 0.45 0.89
N PHE A 85 -14.16 0.49 -0.43
CA PHE A 85 -13.22 -0.19 -1.32
C PHE A 85 -11.75 0.15 -1.01
N GLY A 86 -10.86 -0.84 -1.10
CA GLY A 86 -9.44 -0.65 -0.77
C GLY A 86 -9.15 -0.38 0.70
N SER A 87 -9.99 -0.89 1.60
CA SER A 87 -9.80 -0.72 3.04
C SER A 87 -9.59 -2.06 3.75
N PHE A 88 -9.03 -1.99 4.96
CA PHE A 88 -8.93 -3.14 5.84
C PHE A 88 -10.30 -3.73 6.20
N GLU A 89 -11.33 -2.89 6.29
CA GLU A 89 -12.70 -3.30 6.59
C GLU A 89 -13.27 -4.16 5.45
N SER A 90 -13.11 -3.74 4.19
CA SER A 90 -13.59 -4.54 3.04
C SER A 90 -12.83 -5.87 2.92
N ALA A 91 -11.51 -5.88 3.19
CA ALA A 91 -10.73 -7.12 3.24
C ALA A 91 -11.21 -8.08 4.33
N LEU A 92 -11.52 -7.57 5.53
CA LEU A 92 -12.00 -8.39 6.64
C LEU A 92 -13.38 -8.98 6.36
N LEU A 93 -14.31 -8.16 5.86
CA LEU A 93 -15.68 -8.58 5.56
C LEU A 93 -15.72 -9.57 4.40
N SER A 94 -15.05 -9.28 3.28
CA SER A 94 -14.98 -10.24 2.15
C SER A 94 -14.30 -11.55 2.53
N GLY A 95 -13.28 -11.51 3.39
CA GLY A 95 -12.63 -12.70 3.93
C GLY A 95 -13.56 -13.54 4.80
N THR A 96 -14.38 -12.88 5.63
CA THR A 96 -15.40 -13.55 6.47
C THR A 96 -16.46 -14.21 5.59
N ASN A 97 -17.01 -13.46 4.62
CA ASN A 97 -18.04 -13.98 3.71
C ASN A 97 -17.54 -15.16 2.87
N ALA A 98 -16.28 -15.15 2.44
CA ALA A 98 -15.69 -16.25 1.68
C ALA A 98 -15.50 -17.54 2.49
N ALA A 99 -15.56 -17.46 3.82
CA ALA A 99 -15.40 -18.59 4.72
C ALA A 99 -16.75 -19.22 5.17
N GLU A 100 -17.87 -18.50 4.97
CA GLU A 100 -19.24 -18.99 5.20
C GLU A 100 -19.72 -19.91 4.07
#